data_AF-A0A1L8ECZ6-F1
#
_entry.id   AF-A0A1L8ECZ6-F1
#
_cell.length_a   1.000
_cell.length_b   1.000
_cell.length_c   1.000
_cell.angle_alpha   90.00
_cell.angle_beta   90.00
_cell.angle_gamma   90.00
#
_symmetry.space_group_name_H-M   'P 1'
#
loop_
_entity.id
_entity.type
_entity.pdbx_description
1 polymer ?
#
loop_
_entity_poly.entity_id
_entity_poly.type
_entity_poly.pdbx_seq_one_letter_code
_entity_poly.pdbx_strand_id
1 'polypeptide(L)'
;MLRKLNPFVIQFIKQSNPVVIRNLTASVCQRASDVYEPDYLDSLKPKYPQYDSLNVQIKGYDYPVLESYQRYLHSVAEYLDIEVTDCYALPAQNMTVQRLKPNSAVVDSEYHLKIYERNLQLQDVDAPLYPMFLRIAQSALPEGVELAVQEHTDECEERRYVPDKDLLELKAELEKMQSGKKK
;
A
#
# COMPACT_ATOMS: atom_id res chain seq x y z
N MET A 1 -45.43 20.35 -23.13
CA MET A 1 -45.93 21.41 -24.04
C MET A 1 -45.27 22.73 -23.66
N LEU A 2 -44.65 23.41 -24.64
CA LEU A 2 -44.42 24.87 -24.76
C LEU A 2 -43.52 25.54 -23.68
N ARG A 3 -42.21 25.73 -23.89
CA ARG A 3 -41.51 26.84 -24.63
C ARG A 3 -42.16 28.21 -24.45
N LYS A 4 -41.41 29.22 -23.95
CA LYS A 4 -41.14 30.61 -24.46
C LYS A 4 -40.09 31.28 -23.55
N LEU A 5 -38.87 31.59 -24.01
CA LEU A 5 -38.37 32.76 -24.76
C LEU A 5 -37.96 33.96 -23.87
N ASN A 6 -36.64 34.19 -23.76
CA ASN A 6 -35.96 35.49 -23.46
C ASN A 6 -36.19 36.48 -24.63
N PRO A 7 -36.07 37.83 -24.50
CA PRO A 7 -34.77 38.55 -24.54
C PRO A 7 -34.70 39.97 -23.89
N PHE A 8 -33.55 40.66 -24.06
CA PHE A 8 -33.20 42.08 -23.84
C PHE A 8 -32.60 42.46 -22.46
N VAL A 9 -31.27 42.57 -22.28
CA VAL A 9 -30.23 43.49 -22.85
C VAL A 9 -30.30 44.90 -22.27
N ILE A 10 -29.33 45.26 -21.40
CA ILE A 10 -28.47 46.44 -21.55
C ILE A 10 -27.04 46.06 -21.17
N GLN A 11 -26.14 46.37 -22.10
CA GLN A 11 -24.68 46.23 -22.05
C GLN A 11 -24.04 47.35 -21.22
N PHE A 12 -22.90 47.07 -20.61
CA PHE A 12 -21.83 48.08 -20.52
C PHE A 12 -20.53 47.51 -21.08
N ILE A 13 -20.06 48.17 -22.13
CA ILE A 13 -18.78 47.99 -22.81
C ILE A 13 -17.84 49.09 -22.32
N LYS A 14 -16.63 48.70 -21.92
CA LYS A 14 -15.36 49.39 -22.26
C LYS A 14 -14.23 48.39 -21.96
N GLN A 15 -13.78 47.65 -22.99
CA GLN A 15 -12.60 47.98 -23.83
C GLN A 15 -11.28 47.98 -23.02
N SER A 16 -10.17 47.36 -23.40
CA SER A 16 -9.78 46.43 -24.48
C SER A 16 -8.26 46.24 -24.35
N ASN A 17 -7.78 44.99 -24.32
CA ASN A 17 -6.54 44.38 -24.90
C ASN A 17 -5.15 45.10 -24.80
N PRO A 18 -3.98 44.42 -25.01
CA PRO A 18 -3.75 43.05 -25.47
C PRO A 18 -2.69 42.23 -24.69
N VAL A 19 -2.65 40.95 -25.06
CA VAL A 19 -1.58 39.95 -24.95
C VAL A 19 -0.17 40.54 -24.92
N VAL A 20 0.62 40.14 -23.92
CA VAL A 20 2.08 40.00 -24.09
C VAL A 20 2.45 38.60 -23.62
N ILE A 21 2.65 37.70 -24.59
CA ILE A 21 3.46 36.50 -24.42
C ILE A 21 4.86 37.00 -24.11
N ARG A 22 5.25 36.97 -22.83
CA ARG A 22 6.66 37.10 -22.46
C ARG A 22 7.20 35.68 -22.29
N ASN A 23 7.85 35.20 -23.34
CA ASN A 23 8.90 34.21 -23.22
C ASN A 23 9.99 34.82 -22.34
N LEU A 24 9.89 34.62 -21.03
CA LEU A 24 10.98 34.87 -20.11
C LEU A 24 11.71 33.55 -19.99
N THR A 25 12.88 33.49 -20.61
CA THR A 25 14.01 32.70 -20.15
C THR A 25 13.99 32.70 -18.62
N ALA A 26 13.73 31.55 -18.02
CA ALA A 26 13.79 31.40 -16.58
C ALA A 26 15.24 31.66 -16.14
N SER A 27 15.56 32.93 -15.89
CA SER A 27 16.72 33.31 -15.13
C SER A 27 16.54 32.70 -13.76
N VAL A 28 17.42 31.76 -13.42
CA VAL A 28 17.56 31.16 -12.10
C VAL A 28 17.73 32.30 -11.10
N CYS A 29 16.62 32.74 -10.48
CA CYS A 29 16.68 33.52 -9.26
C CYS A 29 17.00 32.49 -8.18
N GLN A 30 18.30 32.33 -7.89
CA GLN A 30 18.75 31.60 -6.71
C GLN A 30 18.03 32.23 -5.51
N ARG A 31 17.11 31.47 -4.92
CA ARG A 31 16.39 31.92 -3.72
C ARG A 31 17.47 32.12 -2.65
N ALA A 32 17.46 33.29 -2.00
CA ALA A 32 18.45 33.67 -0.99
C ALA A 32 18.46 32.79 0.29
N SER A 33 17.75 31.66 0.29
CA SER A 33 17.74 30.66 1.36
C SER A 33 18.94 29.70 1.32
N ASP A 34 19.74 29.72 0.25
CA ASP A 34 20.71 28.66 -0.09
C ASP A 34 22.17 28.98 0.27
N VAL A 35 22.42 29.96 1.14
CA VAL A 35 23.79 30.44 1.45
C VAL A 35 24.61 29.40 2.24
N TYR A 36 23.96 28.45 2.89
CA TYR A 36 24.58 27.51 3.82
C TYR A 36 24.51 26.04 3.37
N GLU A 37 23.69 25.71 2.38
CA GLU A 37 23.56 24.35 1.86
C GLU A 37 24.16 24.30 0.44
N PRO A 38 25.08 23.36 0.16
CA PRO A 38 25.60 23.21 -1.20
C PRO A 38 24.54 22.63 -2.16
N ASP A 39 24.51 23.15 -3.40
CA ASP A 39 23.59 22.75 -4.49
C ASP A 39 23.45 21.22 -4.70
N TYR A 40 24.47 20.43 -4.34
CA TYR A 40 24.42 18.97 -4.49
C TYR A 40 23.41 18.31 -3.55
N LEU A 41 23.12 18.87 -2.37
CA LEU A 41 22.15 18.30 -1.44
C LEU A 41 20.73 18.32 -2.01
N ASP A 42 20.38 19.37 -2.76
CA ASP A 42 19.09 19.48 -3.43
C ASP A 42 19.00 18.55 -4.65
N SER A 43 20.11 18.27 -5.31
CA SER A 43 20.15 17.27 -6.40
C SER A 43 20.05 15.82 -5.92
N LEU A 44 20.35 15.55 -4.65
CA LEU A 44 20.23 14.23 -4.02
C LEU A 44 18.80 13.93 -3.57
N LYS A 45 17.95 14.95 -3.41
CA LYS A 45 16.55 14.73 -3.07
C LYS A 45 15.86 14.00 -4.24
N PRO A 46 15.06 12.97 -3.96
CA PRO A 46 14.37 12.26 -5.01
C PRO A 46 13.45 13.22 -5.76
N LYS A 47 13.38 13.06 -7.09
CA LYS A 47 12.60 13.92 -7.97
C LYS A 47 11.11 13.88 -7.66
N TYR A 48 10.64 12.74 -7.15
CA TYR A 48 9.27 12.49 -6.76
C TYR A 48 9.23 12.05 -5.28
N PRO A 49 8.09 12.26 -4.59
CA PRO A 49 7.91 11.63 -3.29
C PRO A 49 7.95 10.10 -3.46
N GLN A 50 8.66 9.44 -2.56
CA GLN A 50 8.84 7.99 -2.53
C GLN A 50 8.14 7.39 -1.32
N TYR A 51 7.65 6.17 -1.46
CA TYR A 51 7.15 5.36 -0.35
C TYR A 51 8.29 4.45 0.13
N ASP A 52 8.64 4.54 1.41
CA ASP A 52 9.81 3.86 1.97
C ASP A 52 9.73 2.32 1.84
N SER A 53 8.72 1.69 2.44
CA SER A 53 8.57 0.23 2.43
C SER A 53 7.11 -0.18 2.40
N LEU A 54 6.73 -0.89 1.33
CA LEU A 54 5.38 -1.35 1.11
C LEU A 54 5.35 -2.88 1.05
N ASN A 55 4.36 -3.47 1.70
CA ASN A 55 4.13 -4.89 1.68
C ASN A 55 2.86 -5.21 0.87
N VAL A 56 3.03 -5.99 -0.19
CA VAL A 56 1.95 -6.49 -1.03
C VAL A 56 1.60 -7.90 -0.54
N GLN A 57 0.49 -8.01 0.18
CA GLN A 57 -0.04 -9.26 0.72
C GLN A 57 -1.00 -9.91 -0.27
N ILE A 58 -0.75 -11.18 -0.56
CA ILE A 58 -1.54 -12.01 -1.45
C ILE A 58 -2.06 -13.21 -0.65
N LYS A 59 -3.38 -13.34 -0.51
CA LYS A 59 -4.02 -14.42 0.24
C LYS A 59 -4.91 -15.25 -0.67
N GLY A 60 -4.99 -16.54 -0.41
CA GLY A 60 -5.86 -17.43 -1.17
C GLY A 60 -5.88 -18.85 -0.61
N TYR A 61 -6.79 -19.65 -1.14
CA TYR A 61 -6.95 -21.05 -0.72
C TYR A 61 -6.06 -22.01 -1.49
N ASP A 62 -5.67 -21.65 -2.72
CA ASP A 62 -4.85 -22.49 -3.59
C ASP A 62 -3.41 -21.99 -3.68
N TYR A 63 -2.48 -22.85 -3.28
CA TYR A 63 -1.07 -22.53 -3.16
C TYR A 63 -0.37 -22.22 -4.51
N PRO A 64 -0.52 -23.05 -5.58
CA PRO A 64 0.22 -22.84 -6.82
C PRO A 64 -0.18 -21.56 -7.54
N VAL A 65 -1.45 -21.17 -7.44
CA VAL A 65 -1.96 -19.91 -8.00
C VAL A 65 -1.29 -18.72 -7.32
N LEU A 66 -1.18 -18.73 -5.99
CA LEU A 66 -0.51 -17.67 -5.23
C LEU A 66 0.98 -17.57 -5.59
N GLU A 67 1.68 -18.69 -5.69
CA GLU A 67 3.12 -18.72 -6.05
C GLU A 67 3.34 -18.17 -7.46
N SER A 68 2.51 -18.60 -8.41
CA SER A 68 2.58 -18.12 -9.79
C SER A 68 2.27 -16.62 -9.87
N TYR A 69 1.30 -16.14 -9.10
CA TYR A 69 0.91 -14.73 -9.09
C TYR A 69 1.96 -13.84 -8.41
N GLN A 70 2.55 -14.29 -7.29
CA GLN A 70 3.68 -13.61 -6.66
C GLN A 70 4.85 -13.47 -7.64
N ARG A 71 5.20 -14.55 -8.34
CA ARG A 71 6.24 -14.52 -9.39
C ARG A 71 5.92 -13.50 -10.48
N TYR A 72 4.66 -13.45 -10.92
CA TYR A 72 4.23 -12.48 -11.92
C TYR A 72 4.37 -11.03 -11.41
N LEU A 73 3.92 -10.74 -10.19
CA LEU A 73 4.05 -9.40 -9.60
C LEU A 73 5.52 -8.98 -9.43
N HIS A 74 6.40 -9.91 -9.04
CA HIS A 74 7.83 -9.66 -8.99
C HIS A 74 8.38 -9.25 -10.36
N SER A 75 8.05 -9.98 -11.43
CA SER A 75 8.47 -9.63 -12.79
C SER A 75 7.90 -8.28 -13.27
N VAL A 76 6.68 -7.92 -12.84
CA VAL A 76 6.09 -6.60 -13.15
C VAL A 76 6.83 -5.49 -12.40
N ALA A 77 7.18 -5.70 -11.13
CA ALA A 77 7.96 -4.74 -10.34
C ALA A 77 9.34 -4.50 -10.99
N GLU A 78 10.03 -5.57 -11.37
CA GLU A 78 11.32 -5.50 -12.08
C GLU A 78 11.19 -4.78 -13.43
N TYR A 79 10.11 -5.00 -14.18
CA TYR A 79 9.85 -4.29 -15.44
C TYR A 79 9.59 -2.79 -15.27
N LEU A 80 9.01 -2.39 -14.13
CA LEU A 80 8.73 -1.00 -13.79
C LEU A 80 9.90 -0.32 -13.07
N ASP A 81 11.07 -0.98 -12.97
CA ASP A 81 12.25 -0.53 -12.24
C ASP A 81 11.94 -0.21 -10.75
N ILE A 82 11.03 -0.96 -10.13
CA ILE A 82 10.73 -0.86 -8.70
C ILE A 82 11.61 -1.85 -7.94
N GLU A 83 12.27 -1.38 -6.87
CA GLU A 83 13.12 -2.24 -6.04
C GLU A 83 12.27 -3.20 -5.18
N VAL A 84 12.60 -4.49 -5.24
CA VAL A 84 11.97 -5.54 -4.45
C VAL A 84 12.97 -6.03 -3.40
N THR A 85 12.69 -5.80 -2.12
CA THR A 85 13.60 -6.15 -1.02
C THR A 85 13.54 -7.63 -0.68
N ASP A 86 12.34 -8.17 -0.46
CA ASP A 86 12.15 -9.56 -0.05
C ASP A 86 10.82 -10.13 -0.60
N CYS A 87 10.81 -11.45 -0.74
CA CYS A 87 9.68 -12.24 -1.21
C CYS A 87 9.54 -13.44 -0.27
N TYR A 88 8.56 -13.40 0.62
CA TYR A 88 8.44 -14.40 1.67
C TYR A 88 7.02 -14.96 1.78
N ALA A 89 6.94 -16.12 2.44
CA ALA A 89 5.70 -16.81 2.73
C ALA A 89 5.39 -16.69 4.22
N LEU A 90 4.10 -16.65 4.55
CA LEU A 90 3.65 -16.85 5.92
C LEU A 90 3.06 -18.25 6.12
N PRO A 91 3.12 -18.79 7.36
CA PRO A 91 2.54 -20.09 7.66
C PRO A 91 1.03 -20.09 7.38
N ALA A 92 0.53 -21.19 6.83
CA ALA A 92 -0.88 -21.32 6.46
C ALA A 92 -1.80 -21.24 7.69
N GLN A 93 -2.88 -20.49 7.57
CA GLN A 93 -3.91 -20.40 8.60
C GLN A 93 -4.99 -21.46 8.36
N ASN A 94 -5.27 -22.29 9.36
CA ASN A 94 -6.32 -23.29 9.28
C ASN A 94 -7.65 -22.67 9.72
N MET A 95 -8.64 -22.68 8.84
CA MET A 95 -10.00 -22.23 9.11
C MET A 95 -10.96 -23.41 9.13
N THR A 96 -11.66 -23.62 10.24
CA THR A 96 -12.71 -24.64 10.33
C THR A 96 -14.07 -24.00 10.07
N VAL A 97 -14.78 -24.50 9.06
CA VAL A 97 -16.11 -24.04 8.69
C VAL A 97 -17.10 -25.15 8.99
N GLN A 98 -18.05 -24.89 9.89
CA GLN A 98 -19.04 -25.86 10.31
C GLN A 98 -20.41 -25.50 9.75
N ARG A 99 -21.03 -26.46 9.07
CA ARG A 99 -22.41 -26.35 8.59
C ARG A 99 -23.34 -26.91 9.67
N LEU A 100 -24.34 -26.13 10.06
CA LEU A 100 -25.36 -26.54 11.01
C LEU A 100 -26.57 -27.14 10.28
N LYS A 101 -27.28 -28.04 10.97
CA LYS A 101 -28.56 -28.56 10.49
C LYS A 101 -29.61 -27.45 10.44
N PRO A 102 -30.56 -27.49 9.48
CA PRO A 102 -31.62 -26.48 9.40
C PRO A 102 -32.42 -26.48 10.71
N ASN A 103 -32.65 -25.29 11.27
CA ASN A 103 -33.37 -25.06 12.52
C ASN A 103 -32.76 -25.77 13.76
N SER A 104 -31.46 -26.06 13.76
CA SER A 104 -30.78 -26.70 14.89
C SER A 104 -29.35 -26.19 15.06
N ALA A 105 -28.83 -26.27 16.28
CA ALA A 105 -27.43 -25.96 16.60
C ALA A 105 -26.50 -27.18 16.44
N VAL A 106 -27.03 -28.31 15.99
CA VAL A 106 -26.24 -29.53 15.77
C VAL A 106 -25.42 -29.39 14.48
N VAL A 107 -24.12 -29.63 14.59
CA VAL A 107 -23.19 -29.67 13.45
C VAL A 107 -23.55 -30.84 12.54
N ASP A 108 -23.69 -30.54 11.25
CA ASP A 108 -24.01 -31.50 10.19
C ASP A 108 -22.73 -31.97 9.48
N SER A 109 -21.90 -31.01 9.08
CA SER A 109 -20.62 -31.25 8.40
C SER A 109 -19.58 -30.21 8.78
N GLU A 110 -18.33 -30.63 8.81
CA GLU A 110 -17.18 -29.77 9.09
C GLU A 110 -16.22 -29.77 7.90
N TYR A 111 -15.75 -28.59 7.53
CA TYR A 111 -14.81 -28.38 6.43
C TYR A 111 -13.57 -27.69 6.96
N HIS A 112 -12.40 -28.20 6.58
CA HIS A 112 -11.11 -27.61 6.94
C HIS A 112 -10.53 -26.91 5.71
N LEU A 113 -10.50 -25.59 5.75
CA LEU A 113 -9.92 -24.75 4.72
C LEU A 113 -8.55 -24.24 5.19
N LYS A 114 -7.59 -24.16 4.28
CA LYS A 114 -6.28 -23.57 4.54
C LYS A 114 -6.17 -22.29 3.75
N ILE A 115 -5.78 -21.22 4.42
CA ILE A 115 -5.50 -19.94 3.79
C ILE A 115 -3.98 -19.79 3.76
N TYR A 116 -3.45 -19.65 2.55
CA TYR A 116 -2.04 -19.41 2.30
C TYR A 116 -1.83 -17.91 2.06
N GLU A 117 -0.68 -17.41 2.48
CA GLU A 117 -0.32 -15.99 2.37
C GLU A 117 1.08 -15.85 1.81
N ARG A 118 1.21 -14.99 0.79
CA ARG A 118 2.44 -14.66 0.08
C ARG A 118 2.62 -13.16 0.04
N ASN A 119 3.83 -12.73 0.39
CA ASN A 119 4.14 -11.33 0.58
C ASN A 119 5.31 -10.94 -0.32
N LEU A 120 5.18 -9.75 -0.91
CA LEU A 120 6.18 -9.11 -1.74
C LEU A 120 6.47 -7.73 -1.15
N GLN A 121 7.71 -7.51 -0.72
CA GLN A 121 8.16 -6.27 -0.11
C GLN A 121 8.83 -5.39 -1.17
N LEU A 122 8.27 -4.19 -1.36
CA LEU A 122 8.76 -3.16 -2.25
C LEU A 122 9.43 -2.07 -1.42
N GLN A 123 10.49 -1.48 -1.97
CA GLN A 123 11.23 -0.40 -1.35
C GLN A 123 11.36 0.79 -2.29
N ASP A 124 11.39 1.98 -1.69
CA ASP A 124 11.63 3.27 -2.36
C ASP A 124 10.78 3.47 -3.62
N VAL A 125 9.47 3.23 -3.50
CA VAL A 125 8.55 3.26 -4.64
C VAL A 125 8.19 4.70 -5.01
N ASP A 126 8.53 5.09 -6.23
CA ASP A 126 8.17 6.39 -6.80
C ASP A 126 6.64 6.57 -6.92
N ALA A 127 6.13 7.70 -6.42
CA ALA A 127 4.68 8.00 -6.44
C ALA A 127 4.01 7.95 -7.83
N PRO A 128 4.67 8.31 -8.96
CA PRO A 128 4.08 8.13 -10.30
C PRO A 128 4.01 6.68 -10.77
N LEU A 129 4.95 5.83 -10.36
CA LEU A 129 5.05 4.42 -10.79
C LEU A 129 4.11 3.52 -9.99
N TYR A 130 3.94 3.82 -8.70
CA TYR A 130 3.10 3.03 -7.81
C TYR A 130 1.65 2.80 -8.30
N PRO A 131 0.90 3.83 -8.77
CA PRO A 131 -0.43 3.62 -9.34
C PRO A 131 -0.45 2.72 -10.58
N MET A 132 0.61 2.76 -11.39
CA MET A 132 0.73 1.90 -12.58
C MET A 132 0.90 0.44 -12.17
N PHE A 133 1.77 0.18 -11.20
CA PHE A 133 1.95 -1.14 -10.60
C PHE A 133 0.64 -1.68 -10.03
N LEU A 134 -0.05 -0.89 -9.19
CA LEU A 134 -1.34 -1.29 -8.60
C LEU A 134 -2.40 -1.59 -9.66
N ARG A 135 -2.42 -0.83 -10.76
CA ARG A 135 -3.39 -1.05 -11.84
C ARG A 135 -3.13 -2.37 -12.56
N ILE A 136 -1.87 -2.68 -12.84
CA ILE A 136 -1.48 -3.96 -13.46
C ILE A 136 -1.81 -5.11 -12.51
N ALA A 137 -1.44 -5.01 -11.24
CA ALA A 137 -1.75 -6.01 -10.22
C ALA A 137 -3.26 -6.25 -10.11
N GLN A 138 -4.08 -5.21 -9.98
CA GLN A 138 -5.53 -5.33 -9.92
C GLN A 138 -6.11 -5.99 -11.19
N SER A 139 -5.58 -5.65 -12.37
CA SER A 139 -6.08 -6.21 -13.64
C SER A 139 -5.72 -7.69 -13.85
N ALA A 140 -4.63 -8.14 -13.24
CA ALA A 140 -4.11 -9.50 -13.36
C ALA A 140 -4.49 -10.40 -12.17
N LEU A 141 -5.35 -9.91 -11.26
CA LEU A 141 -5.72 -10.63 -10.04
C LEU A 141 -6.47 -11.93 -10.39
N PRO A 142 -5.98 -13.11 -9.99
CA PRO A 142 -6.66 -14.37 -10.24
C PRO A 142 -7.94 -14.50 -9.41
N GLU A 143 -8.83 -15.41 -9.82
CA GLU A 143 -10.04 -15.73 -9.07
C GLU A 143 -9.71 -16.36 -7.71
N GLY A 144 -10.46 -15.98 -6.68
CA GLY A 144 -10.29 -16.52 -5.32
C GLY A 144 -9.00 -16.06 -4.61
N VAL A 145 -8.30 -15.06 -5.16
CA VAL A 145 -7.14 -14.43 -4.55
C VAL A 145 -7.51 -13.04 -4.04
N GLU A 146 -7.09 -12.74 -2.81
CA GLU A 146 -7.22 -11.43 -2.19
C GLU A 146 -5.87 -10.72 -2.19
N LEU A 147 -5.86 -9.47 -2.66
CA LEU A 147 -4.68 -8.60 -2.69
C LEU A 147 -4.88 -7.43 -1.74
N ALA A 148 -3.97 -7.25 -0.80
CA ALA A 148 -3.94 -6.12 0.11
C ALA A 148 -2.56 -5.47 0.09
N VAL A 149 -2.50 -4.15 0.06
CA VAL A 149 -1.23 -3.39 0.13
C VAL A 149 -1.23 -2.59 1.41
N GLN A 150 -0.16 -2.74 2.20
CA GLN A 150 0.00 -2.13 3.51
C GLN A 150 1.42 -1.58 3.63
N GLU A 151 1.61 -0.58 4.48
CA GLU A 151 2.95 -0.13 4.85
C GLU A 151 3.66 -1.22 5.65
N HIS A 152 4.96 -1.38 5.45
CA HIS A 152 5.75 -2.36 6.19
C HIS A 152 6.00 -1.85 7.61
N THR A 153 5.41 -2.54 8.59
CA THR A 153 5.62 -2.26 10.02
C THR A 153 6.41 -3.40 10.67
N ASP A 154 7.10 -3.10 11.78
CA ASP A 154 7.84 -4.10 12.56
C ASP A 154 6.94 -5.29 12.98
N GLU A 155 5.66 -5.02 13.28
CA GLU A 155 4.68 -6.06 13.59
C GLU A 155 4.48 -7.06 12.45
N CYS A 156 4.56 -6.61 11.20
CA CYS A 156 4.48 -7.49 10.03
C CYS A 156 5.70 -8.42 9.95
N GLU A 157 6.87 -7.93 10.32
CA GLU A 157 8.09 -8.71 10.37
C GLU A 157 8.09 -9.70 11.55
N GLU A 158 7.67 -9.26 12.74
CA GLU A 158 7.56 -10.12 13.93
C GLU A 158 6.64 -11.34 13.70
N ARG A 159 5.56 -11.17 12.91
CA ARG A 159 4.64 -12.26 12.53
C ARG A 159 5.31 -13.41 11.78
N ARG A 160 6.48 -13.18 11.16
CA ARG A 160 7.26 -14.21 10.48
C ARG A 160 7.95 -15.16 11.46
N TYR A 161 8.30 -14.66 12.64
CA TYR A 161 9.10 -15.38 13.62
C TYR A 161 8.23 -16.11 14.65
N VAL A 162 8.77 -17.19 15.21
CA VAL A 162 8.12 -17.91 16.30
C VAL A 162 8.37 -17.14 17.60
N PRO A 163 7.33 -16.79 18.39
CA PRO A 163 7.53 -16.09 19.66
C PRO A 163 8.36 -16.90 20.65
N ASP A 164 9.31 -16.23 21.31
CA ASP A 164 10.13 -16.82 22.38
C ASP A 164 9.31 -16.94 23.68
N LYS A 165 9.10 -18.19 24.12
CA LYS A 165 8.27 -18.51 25.29
C LYS A 165 8.93 -18.06 26.59
N ASP A 166 10.25 -18.22 26.72
CA ASP A 166 10.97 -17.93 27.96
C ASP A 166 10.99 -16.42 28.19
N LEU A 167 11.20 -15.65 27.11
CA LEU A 167 11.11 -14.18 27.14
C LEU A 167 9.72 -13.71 27.58
N LEU A 168 8.65 -14.33 27.05
CA LEU A 168 7.27 -14.00 27.43
C LEU A 168 6.98 -14.32 28.90
N GLU A 169 7.47 -15.46 29.41
CA GLU A 169 7.31 -15.84 30.81
C GLU A 169 8.03 -14.87 31.74
N LEU A 170 9.28 -14.50 31.43
CA LEU A 170 10.06 -13.53 32.19
C LEU A 170 9.42 -12.14 32.20
N LYS A 171 8.89 -11.67 31.07
CA LYS A 171 8.12 -10.42 31.00
C LYS A 171 6.89 -10.48 31.92
N ALA A 172 6.14 -11.58 31.87
CA ALA A 172 4.96 -11.76 32.72
C ALA A 172 5.32 -11.83 34.22
N GLU A 173 6.45 -12.42 34.59
CA GLU A 173 6.95 -12.42 35.97
C GLU A 173 7.32 -11.01 36.44
N LEU A 174 8.03 -10.25 35.61
CA LEU A 174 8.38 -8.86 35.91
C LEU A 174 7.14 -7.98 36.11
N GLU A 175 6.10 -8.13 35.29
CA GLU A 175 4.83 -7.40 35.44
C GLU A 175 4.12 -7.74 36.77
N LYS A 176 4.13 -9.01 37.18
CA LYS A 176 3.60 -9.45 38.49
C LYS A 176 4.38 -8.83 39.64
N MET A 177 5.71 -8.78 39.56
CA MET A 177 6.54 -8.14 40.57
C MET A 177 6.34 -6.62 40.65
N GLN A 178 6.16 -5.95 39.50
CA GLN A 178 5.94 -4.51 39.44
C GLN A 178 4.56 -4.10 39.98
N SER A 179 3.51 -4.87 39.67
CA SER A 179 2.16 -4.64 40.19
C SER A 179 2.07 -4.89 41.70
N GLY A 180 2.82 -5.86 42.24
CA GLY A 180 2.91 -6.13 43.68
C GLY A 180 3.61 -5.02 44.48
N LYS A 181 4.52 -4.25 43.86
CA LYS A 181 5.25 -3.14 44.51
C LYS A 181 4.48 -1.80 44.54
N LYS A 182 3.34 -1.68 43.87
CA LYS A 182 2.51 -0.45 43.84
C LYS A 182 1.53 -0.32 45.04
N LYS A 183 1.80 -0.99 46.17
CA LYS A 183 1.06 -0.84 47.43
C LYS A 183 1.92 -0.21 48.50
#